data_AF-A0A955VGK4-F1
#
_entry.id   AF-A0A955VGK4-F1
#
_cell.length_a   1.000
_cell.length_b   1.000
_cell.length_c   1.000
_cell.angle_alpha   90.00
_cell.angle_beta   90.00
_cell.angle_gamma   90.00
#
_symmetry.space_group_name_H-M   'P 1'
#
loop_
_entity.id
_entity.type
_entity.pdbx_description
1 polymer ?
#
loop_
_entity_poly.entity_id
_entity_poly.type
_entity_poly.pdbx_seq_one_letter_code
_entity_poly.pdbx_strand_id
1 'polypeptide(L)'
;MSRFLAEQFLDRRDPVLGGRCTPLVERASVERHRAIEVTYPDEYRGILSLDVIHDGRCIPDEFLIDRHGGAIEEEALRERFIAERDWGASIIAARLAQHLGLGGFLRVGIARVLLDFGRFPGSTAWLASHLNRFAINFPFSELLSYRQKATLLERYYDGISREFEAALDGKLLKIAIHTYDTHNQSGTVRPPVSLLTRSVGIETHGEMPQGLFDPLYPDILGEFTADRVLRDRMSLLLEKSGIPVAHNYPYNLPEGSLEVRYQVWSFFRYVRRRFEEAHPDAIGDPAFRMVWEMLSDTNLRSSESEALRSHIHMFRRPPEDRRAEFETAEAAYTRVQRFLDADNRQVIDDYRFSPSRASSLAIEVRKDLIFDLDDAGWPIRYRPETVDVLTHAMADALATYLRDDRPLGTPQPFERRDPWYGTHPAKTPR
;
A
#
# COMPACT_ATOMS: atom_id res chain seq x y z
N MET A 1 10.97 -15.52 -18.13
CA MET A 1 9.73 -15.25 -17.34
C MET A 1 8.85 -14.11 -17.86
N SER A 2 9.36 -12.90 -18.15
CA SER A 2 8.53 -11.79 -18.67
C SER A 2 7.76 -12.15 -19.93
N ARG A 3 8.40 -12.83 -20.89
CA ARG A 3 7.76 -13.36 -22.10
C ARG A 3 6.67 -14.41 -21.80
N PHE A 4 6.90 -15.27 -20.81
CA PHE A 4 5.90 -16.27 -20.38
C PHE A 4 4.69 -15.60 -19.71
N LEU A 5 4.92 -14.61 -18.85
CA LEU A 5 3.85 -13.79 -18.28
C LEU A 5 3.08 -13.06 -19.39
N ALA A 6 3.80 -12.44 -20.34
CA ALA A 6 3.20 -11.81 -21.51
C ALA A 6 2.33 -12.79 -22.33
N GLU A 7 2.82 -14.00 -22.59
CA GLU A 7 2.06 -15.04 -23.30
C GLU A 7 0.79 -15.45 -22.54
N GLN A 8 0.78 -15.43 -21.20
CA GLN A 8 -0.45 -15.63 -20.41
C GLN A 8 -1.45 -14.47 -20.58
N PHE A 9 -0.98 -13.23 -20.68
CA PHE A 9 -1.88 -12.07 -20.88
C PHE A 9 -2.49 -12.02 -22.29
N LEU A 10 -1.81 -12.60 -23.29
CA LEU A 10 -2.26 -12.62 -24.67
C LEU A 10 -3.27 -13.74 -24.96
N ASP A 11 -3.43 -14.73 -24.07
CA ASP A 11 -4.47 -15.74 -24.22
C ASP A 11 -5.85 -15.13 -23.87
N ARG A 12 -6.64 -14.81 -24.89
CA ARG A 12 -8.02 -14.33 -24.75
C ARG A 12 -8.96 -15.32 -24.07
N ARG A 13 -8.54 -16.57 -23.86
CA ARG A 13 -9.28 -17.61 -23.14
C ARG A 13 -8.98 -17.62 -21.63
N ASP A 14 -8.09 -16.78 -21.14
CA ASP A 14 -7.68 -16.76 -19.73
C ASP A 14 -8.21 -15.55 -18.95
N PRO A 15 -9.51 -15.41 -18.68
CA PRO A 15 -9.92 -14.95 -17.38
C PRO A 15 -9.99 -16.23 -16.52
N VAL A 16 -9.13 -16.38 -15.50
CA VAL A 16 -9.32 -17.45 -14.50
C VAL A 16 -10.56 -17.09 -13.65
N LEU A 17 -11.74 -17.22 -14.26
CA LEU A 17 -13.02 -17.21 -13.60
C LEU A 17 -13.19 -18.61 -13.00
N GLY A 18 -13.07 -18.68 -11.68
CA GLY A 18 -13.23 -19.92 -10.94
C GLY A 18 -11.91 -20.58 -10.55
N GLY A 19 -11.94 -21.30 -9.43
CA GLY A 19 -10.80 -22.00 -8.84
C GLY A 19 -10.40 -21.50 -7.45
N ARG A 20 -9.35 -22.13 -6.90
CA ARG A 20 -8.81 -21.76 -5.58
C ARG A 20 -7.80 -20.63 -5.72
N CYS A 21 -8.04 -19.50 -5.07
CA CYS A 21 -7.07 -18.41 -4.98
C CYS A 21 -6.06 -18.69 -3.86
N THR A 22 -5.26 -19.75 -4.02
CA THR A 22 -4.23 -20.14 -3.06
C THR A 22 -2.89 -20.27 -3.78
N PRO A 23 -1.81 -19.60 -3.30
CA PRO A 23 -1.79 -18.71 -2.11
C PRO A 23 -2.57 -17.41 -2.32
N LEU A 24 -2.95 -16.74 -1.23
CA LEU A 24 -3.63 -15.43 -1.27
C LEU A 24 -2.65 -14.33 -1.71
N VAL A 25 -1.45 -14.33 -1.13
CA VAL A 25 -0.29 -13.58 -1.60
C VAL A 25 0.75 -14.55 -2.13
N GLU A 26 1.00 -14.47 -3.43
CA GLU A 26 2.05 -15.23 -4.09
C GLU A 26 3.38 -14.49 -4.02
N ARG A 27 4.44 -15.17 -3.57
CA ARG A 27 5.80 -14.71 -3.85
C ARG A 27 6.20 -15.19 -5.24
N ALA A 28 5.96 -14.36 -6.25
CA ALA A 28 6.33 -14.64 -7.62
C ALA A 28 7.86 -14.61 -7.76
N SER A 29 8.48 -15.78 -7.90
CA SER A 29 9.93 -15.91 -8.04
C SER A 29 10.39 -15.40 -9.40
N VAL A 30 11.47 -14.61 -9.44
CA VAL A 30 12.11 -14.23 -10.70
C VAL A 30 13.35 -15.08 -10.93
N GLU A 31 13.47 -15.67 -12.13
CA GLU A 31 14.73 -16.29 -12.54
C GLU A 31 15.81 -15.21 -12.64
N ARG A 32 16.93 -15.43 -11.95
CA ARG A 32 18.13 -14.59 -12.10
C ARG A 32 18.71 -14.82 -13.48
N HIS A 33 18.42 -13.93 -14.42
CA HIS A 33 19.10 -13.93 -15.71
C HIS A 33 20.56 -13.52 -15.49
N ARG A 34 21.50 -14.41 -15.85
CA ARG A 34 22.96 -14.16 -15.75
C ARG A 34 23.46 -12.96 -16.57
N ALA A 35 22.65 -12.40 -17.47
CA ALA A 35 23.02 -11.34 -18.39
C ALA A 35 22.56 -9.93 -17.98
N ILE A 36 21.83 -9.78 -16.86
CA ILE A 36 21.44 -8.46 -16.37
C ILE A 36 22.53 -7.98 -15.41
N GLU A 37 23.21 -6.90 -15.77
CA GLU A 37 24.12 -6.21 -14.86
C GLU A 37 23.30 -5.70 -13.67
N VAL A 38 23.58 -6.25 -12.49
CA VAL A 38 22.87 -5.90 -11.26
C VAL A 38 23.51 -4.64 -10.70
N THR A 39 22.83 -3.50 -10.79
CA THR A 39 23.27 -2.21 -10.25
C THR A 39 23.08 -2.06 -8.73
N TYR A 40 22.56 -3.09 -8.07
CA TYR A 40 22.02 -3.02 -6.71
C TYR A 40 22.90 -3.72 -5.65
N PRO A 41 23.37 -3.03 -4.59
CA PRO A 41 24.20 -3.65 -3.57
C PRO A 41 23.45 -4.69 -2.73
N ASP A 42 24.11 -5.84 -2.49
CA ASP A 42 23.52 -7.02 -1.84
C ASP A 42 22.90 -6.74 -0.46
N GLU A 43 23.50 -5.81 0.29
CA GLU A 43 23.09 -5.35 1.62
C GLU A 43 21.67 -4.75 1.66
N TYR A 44 21.16 -4.20 0.55
CA TYR A 44 19.83 -3.61 0.52
C TYR A 44 18.72 -4.62 0.14
N ARG A 45 19.08 -5.83 -0.35
CA ARG A 45 18.07 -6.80 -0.84
C ARG A 45 17.12 -7.29 0.25
N GLY A 46 17.58 -7.28 1.51
CA GLY A 46 16.79 -7.65 2.68
C GLY A 46 15.76 -6.61 3.09
N ILE A 47 15.93 -5.34 2.70
CA ILE A 47 15.13 -4.21 3.18
C ILE A 47 14.19 -3.62 2.12
N LEU A 48 14.31 -4.05 0.86
CA LEU A 48 13.40 -3.71 -0.22
C LEU A 48 12.30 -4.78 -0.40
N SER A 49 11.10 -4.34 -0.74
CA SER A 49 9.99 -5.18 -1.19
C SER A 49 9.32 -4.55 -2.40
N LEU A 50 8.97 -5.38 -3.38
CA LEU A 50 8.10 -5.01 -4.50
C LEU A 50 6.78 -5.75 -4.37
N ASP A 51 5.68 -5.10 -4.72
CA ASP A 51 4.36 -5.71 -4.70
C ASP A 51 3.42 -5.26 -5.82
N VAL A 52 2.50 -6.15 -6.18
CA VAL A 52 1.44 -5.95 -7.17
C VAL A 52 0.13 -6.44 -6.59
N ILE A 53 -0.77 -5.51 -6.27
CA ILE A 53 -2.03 -5.85 -5.59
C ILE A 53 -3.24 -5.98 -6.53
N HIS A 54 -3.11 -5.58 -7.80
CA HIS A 54 -4.23 -5.43 -8.74
C HIS A 54 -4.11 -6.24 -10.04
N ASP A 55 -3.10 -7.11 -10.15
CA ASP A 55 -2.91 -8.00 -11.31
C ASP A 55 -3.27 -9.47 -10.99
N GLY A 56 -4.00 -9.67 -9.89
CA GLY A 56 -4.61 -10.96 -9.57
C GLY A 56 -5.67 -11.32 -10.60
N ARG A 57 -5.81 -12.62 -10.86
CA ARG A 57 -6.71 -13.15 -11.90
C ARG A 57 -7.82 -14.04 -11.37
N CYS A 58 -7.73 -14.46 -10.12
CA CYS A 58 -8.59 -15.49 -9.57
C CYS A 58 -9.85 -14.90 -8.94
N ILE A 59 -11.01 -15.44 -9.31
CA ILE A 59 -12.28 -15.25 -8.60
C ILE A 59 -12.71 -16.61 -8.05
N PRO A 60 -12.76 -16.81 -6.71
CA PRO A 60 -13.18 -18.07 -6.14
C PRO A 60 -14.60 -18.47 -6.57
N ASP A 61 -14.83 -19.77 -6.80
CA ASP A 61 -16.12 -20.32 -7.27
C ASP A 61 -17.31 -19.88 -6.40
N GLU A 62 -17.09 -19.77 -5.07
CA GLU A 62 -18.10 -19.35 -4.10
C GLU A 62 -18.61 -17.91 -4.30
N PHE A 63 -17.89 -17.10 -5.07
CA PHE A 63 -18.27 -15.74 -5.43
C PHE A 63 -18.75 -15.60 -6.88
N LEU A 64 -18.75 -16.66 -7.67
CA LEU A 64 -19.39 -16.69 -8.99
C LEU A 64 -20.89 -17.04 -8.93
N ILE A 65 -21.42 -17.16 -7.71
CA ILE A 65 -22.83 -17.38 -7.41
C ILE A 65 -23.37 -16.14 -6.72
N ASP A 66 -24.50 -15.61 -7.20
CA ASP A 66 -25.15 -14.45 -6.62
C ASP A 66 -25.86 -14.78 -5.28
N ARG A 67 -26.42 -13.74 -4.65
CA ARG A 67 -27.17 -13.84 -3.39
C ARG A 67 -28.44 -14.68 -3.48
N HIS A 68 -28.92 -14.99 -4.68
CA HIS A 68 -30.10 -15.81 -4.94
C HIS A 68 -29.74 -17.25 -5.32
N GLY A 69 -28.45 -17.59 -5.39
CA GLY A 69 -27.97 -18.91 -5.78
C GLY A 69 -27.82 -19.11 -7.29
N GLY A 70 -28.04 -18.07 -8.10
CA GLY A 70 -27.84 -18.11 -9.55
C GLY A 70 -26.37 -17.86 -9.92
N ALA A 71 -25.94 -18.36 -11.07
CA ALA A 71 -24.62 -18.01 -11.62
C ALA A 71 -24.60 -16.53 -12.02
N ILE A 72 -23.48 -15.84 -11.78
CA ILE A 72 -23.30 -14.47 -12.25
C ILE A 72 -22.94 -14.48 -13.74
N GLU A 73 -23.58 -13.60 -14.51
CA GLU A 73 -23.37 -13.47 -15.97
C GLU A 73 -21.89 -13.19 -16.32
N GLU A 74 -21.31 -14.09 -17.12
CA GLU A 74 -19.88 -14.11 -17.43
C GLU A 74 -19.45 -12.88 -18.24
N GLU A 75 -20.25 -12.46 -19.22
CA GLU A 75 -19.89 -11.36 -20.11
C GLU A 75 -19.78 -10.02 -19.35
N ALA A 76 -20.74 -9.74 -18.46
CA ALA A 76 -20.72 -8.53 -17.64
C ALA A 76 -19.53 -8.53 -16.65
N LEU A 77 -19.14 -9.70 -16.14
CA LEU A 77 -17.94 -9.84 -15.32
C LEU A 77 -16.66 -9.64 -16.11
N ARG A 78 -16.61 -10.14 -17.35
CA ARG A 78 -15.43 -10.06 -18.22
C ARG A 78 -15.06 -8.61 -18.52
N GLU A 79 -16.02 -7.78 -18.93
CA GLU A 79 -15.76 -6.35 -19.20
C GLU A 79 -15.20 -5.64 -17.96
N ARG A 80 -15.78 -5.90 -16.78
CA ARG A 80 -15.34 -5.30 -15.51
C ARG A 80 -13.97 -5.81 -15.08
N PHE A 81 -13.70 -7.09 -15.27
CA PHE A 81 -12.40 -7.69 -15.02
C PHE A 81 -11.31 -7.03 -15.86
N ILE A 82 -11.57 -6.82 -17.15
CA ILE A 82 -10.63 -6.16 -18.07
C ILE A 82 -10.36 -4.72 -17.63
N ALA A 83 -11.41 -3.98 -17.32
CA ALA A 83 -11.30 -2.57 -16.94
C ALA A 83 -10.53 -2.36 -15.61
N GLU A 84 -10.78 -3.20 -14.60
CA GLU A 84 -10.23 -3.00 -13.25
C GLU A 84 -8.83 -3.61 -13.06
N ARG A 85 -8.38 -4.51 -13.94
CA ARG A 85 -7.08 -5.17 -13.80
C ARG A 85 -5.90 -4.27 -14.20
N ASP A 86 -4.84 -4.33 -13.40
CA ASP A 86 -3.57 -3.65 -13.68
C ASP A 86 -2.71 -4.49 -14.65
N TRP A 87 -3.15 -4.58 -15.91
CA TRP A 87 -2.48 -5.35 -16.96
C TRP A 87 -1.00 -4.98 -17.11
N GLY A 88 -0.12 -5.95 -16.85
CA GLY A 88 1.33 -5.78 -17.01
C GLY A 88 2.06 -5.29 -15.77
N ALA A 89 1.37 -4.99 -14.66
CA ALA A 89 2.02 -4.65 -13.41
C ALA A 89 2.98 -5.76 -12.93
N SER A 90 2.58 -7.04 -13.01
CA SER A 90 3.48 -8.17 -12.69
C SER A 90 4.70 -8.25 -13.61
N ILE A 91 4.59 -7.81 -14.88
CA ILE A 91 5.73 -7.79 -15.81
C ILE A 91 6.74 -6.73 -15.39
N ILE A 92 6.27 -5.52 -15.09
CA ILE A 92 7.11 -4.43 -14.59
C ILE A 92 7.78 -4.84 -13.28
N ALA A 93 7.02 -5.37 -12.32
CA ALA A 93 7.55 -5.82 -11.03
C ALA A 93 8.58 -6.95 -11.19
N ALA A 94 8.32 -7.93 -12.05
CA ALA A 94 9.24 -9.03 -12.33
C ALA A 94 10.56 -8.51 -12.93
N ARG A 95 10.48 -7.63 -13.93
CA ARG A 95 11.69 -7.11 -14.60
C ARG A 95 12.46 -6.14 -13.68
N LEU A 96 11.76 -5.30 -12.93
CA LEU A 96 12.38 -4.43 -11.91
C LEU A 96 13.07 -5.26 -10.82
N ALA A 97 12.43 -6.32 -10.32
CA ALA A 97 13.05 -7.25 -9.36
C ALA A 97 14.34 -7.87 -9.92
N GLN A 98 14.37 -8.22 -11.21
CA GLN A 98 15.58 -8.76 -11.86
C GLN A 98 16.72 -7.73 -11.90
N HIS A 99 16.45 -6.49 -12.29
CA HIS A 99 17.47 -5.43 -12.31
C HIS A 99 18.01 -5.11 -10.91
N LEU A 100 17.15 -5.22 -9.89
CA LEU A 100 17.52 -5.02 -8.49
C LEU A 100 18.15 -6.28 -7.84
N GLY A 101 18.27 -7.40 -8.57
CA GLY A 101 18.79 -8.66 -8.04
C GLY A 101 17.93 -9.29 -6.93
N LEU A 102 16.65 -8.93 -6.83
CA LEU A 102 15.70 -9.50 -5.88
C LEU A 102 15.30 -10.92 -6.31
N GLY A 103 14.89 -11.75 -5.34
CA GLY A 103 14.42 -13.11 -5.62
C GLY A 103 13.01 -13.19 -6.20
N GLY A 104 12.25 -12.08 -6.16
CA GLY A 104 10.87 -12.03 -6.61
C GLY A 104 10.13 -10.78 -6.12
N PHE A 105 8.81 -10.80 -6.25
CA PHE A 105 7.89 -9.77 -5.76
C PHE A 105 6.65 -10.42 -5.13
N LEU A 106 5.88 -9.65 -4.36
CA LEU A 106 4.62 -10.10 -3.77
C LEU A 106 3.47 -9.79 -4.74
N ARG A 107 2.54 -10.72 -4.91
CA ARG A 107 1.36 -10.53 -5.76
C ARG A 107 0.10 -10.99 -5.06
N VAL A 108 -0.93 -10.15 -5.03
CA VAL A 108 -2.27 -10.56 -4.62
C VAL A 108 -2.88 -11.43 -5.72
N GLY A 109 -3.30 -12.64 -5.39
CA GLY A 109 -3.83 -13.60 -6.36
C GLY A 109 -5.29 -13.32 -6.79
N ILE A 110 -6.09 -12.74 -5.90
CA ILE A 110 -7.51 -12.47 -6.14
C ILE A 110 -7.69 -11.30 -7.12
N ALA A 111 -8.68 -11.41 -8.00
CA ALA A 111 -8.97 -10.37 -8.98
C ALA A 111 -9.53 -9.11 -8.29
N ARG A 112 -8.99 -7.95 -8.65
CA ARG A 112 -9.39 -6.64 -8.09
C ARG A 112 -10.88 -6.32 -8.29
N VAL A 113 -11.47 -6.81 -9.37
CA VAL A 113 -12.91 -6.65 -9.65
C VAL A 113 -13.79 -7.22 -8.52
N LEU A 114 -13.32 -8.28 -7.84
CA LEU A 114 -13.97 -8.86 -6.66
C LEU A 114 -13.52 -8.15 -5.37
N LEU A 115 -12.19 -8.00 -5.20
CA LEU A 115 -11.60 -7.45 -3.99
C LEU A 115 -10.43 -6.50 -4.30
N ASP A 116 -10.66 -5.19 -4.12
CA ASP A 116 -9.62 -4.15 -4.19
C ASP A 116 -8.94 -4.01 -2.82
N PHE A 117 -7.78 -4.66 -2.66
CA PHE A 117 -7.01 -4.62 -1.42
C PHE A 117 -6.38 -3.23 -1.13
N GLY A 118 -6.34 -2.34 -2.13
CA GLY A 118 -5.92 -0.95 -1.97
C GLY A 118 -6.99 -0.04 -1.33
N ARG A 119 -8.08 -0.61 -0.82
CA ARG A 119 -9.20 0.10 -0.18
C ARG A 119 -9.47 -0.39 1.23
N PHE A 120 -10.19 0.44 1.97
CA PHE A 120 -10.78 0.00 3.24
C PHE A 120 -11.89 -1.04 2.98
N PRO A 121 -12.08 -1.99 3.92
CA PRO A 121 -13.15 -2.98 3.86
C PRO A 121 -14.53 -2.33 3.75
N GLY A 122 -15.41 -2.90 2.93
CA GLY A 122 -16.77 -2.39 2.75
C GLY A 122 -17.32 -2.68 1.35
N SER A 123 -18.55 -2.25 1.08
CA SER A 123 -19.21 -2.39 -0.23
C SER A 123 -19.24 -1.07 -0.98
N THR A 124 -18.72 -1.07 -2.20
CA THR A 124 -18.75 0.08 -3.11
C THR A 124 -20.14 0.23 -3.73
N ALA A 125 -20.74 1.42 -3.61
CA ALA A 125 -21.99 1.74 -4.31
C ALA A 125 -21.78 1.81 -5.84
N TRP A 126 -22.79 1.47 -6.64
CA TRP A 126 -22.69 1.41 -8.12
C TRP A 126 -22.14 2.70 -8.78
N LEU A 127 -22.44 3.86 -8.20
CA LEU A 127 -22.02 5.17 -8.71
C LEU A 127 -20.94 5.84 -7.84
N ALA A 128 -20.28 5.08 -6.97
CA ALA A 128 -19.18 5.62 -6.19
C ALA A 128 -18.07 6.10 -7.13
N SER A 129 -17.61 7.32 -6.91
CA SER A 129 -16.37 7.80 -7.55
C SER A 129 -15.21 6.89 -7.15
N HIS A 130 -14.13 6.91 -7.93
CA HIS A 130 -12.91 6.14 -7.62
C HIS A 130 -12.39 6.41 -6.19
N LEU A 131 -12.56 7.62 -5.67
CA LEU A 131 -12.09 8.00 -4.34
C LEU A 131 -12.96 7.41 -3.23
N ASN A 132 -14.26 7.19 -3.49
CA ASN A 132 -15.24 6.71 -2.52
C ASN A 132 -15.47 5.18 -2.60
N ARG A 133 -14.56 4.44 -3.22
CA ARG A 133 -14.64 2.98 -3.32
C ARG A 133 -14.20 2.30 -2.01
N PHE A 134 -14.86 1.21 -1.68
CA PHE A 134 -14.43 0.23 -0.69
C PHE A 134 -13.86 -1.02 -1.37
N ALA A 135 -13.37 -1.97 -0.57
CA ALA A 135 -12.70 -3.17 -1.07
C ALA A 135 -13.58 -4.08 -1.93
N ILE A 136 -14.89 -4.18 -1.64
CA ILE A 136 -15.81 -5.00 -2.45
C ILE A 136 -16.38 -4.12 -3.56
N ASN A 137 -15.91 -4.32 -4.79
CA ASN A 137 -16.28 -3.51 -5.93
C ASN A 137 -17.62 -3.92 -6.56
N PHE A 138 -18.22 -2.99 -7.32
CA PHE A 138 -19.32 -3.32 -8.22
C PHE A 138 -18.81 -4.22 -9.37
N PRO A 139 -19.54 -5.28 -9.77
CA PRO A 139 -20.92 -5.60 -9.40
C PRO A 139 -21.07 -6.47 -8.14
N PHE A 140 -19.98 -7.05 -7.62
CA PHE A 140 -20.02 -7.96 -6.47
C PHE A 140 -20.58 -7.32 -5.19
N SER A 141 -20.42 -6.01 -5.04
CA SER A 141 -21.02 -5.26 -3.94
C SER A 141 -22.56 -5.34 -3.92
N GLU A 142 -23.23 -5.59 -5.04
CA GLU A 142 -24.68 -5.79 -5.10
C GLU A 142 -25.08 -7.26 -5.23
N LEU A 143 -24.29 -8.03 -5.98
CA LEU A 143 -24.57 -9.42 -6.28
C LEU A 143 -24.36 -10.34 -5.09
N LEU A 144 -23.39 -10.06 -4.21
CA LEU A 144 -23.08 -10.93 -3.08
C LEU A 144 -24.02 -10.72 -1.89
N SER A 145 -24.40 -11.81 -1.24
CA SER A 145 -25.11 -11.77 0.05
C SER A 145 -24.21 -11.24 1.18
N TYR A 146 -24.81 -10.85 2.31
CA TYR A 146 -24.05 -10.47 3.50
C TYR A 146 -23.03 -11.52 3.90
N ARG A 147 -23.43 -12.81 3.93
CA ARG A 147 -22.53 -13.90 4.33
C ARG A 147 -21.35 -14.05 3.38
N GLN A 148 -21.57 -13.95 2.06
CA GLN A 148 -20.48 -13.99 1.09
C GLN A 148 -19.52 -12.82 1.26
N LYS A 149 -20.03 -11.60 1.47
CA LYS A 149 -19.19 -10.42 1.72
C LYS A 149 -18.37 -10.56 3.01
N ALA A 150 -18.98 -11.05 4.09
CA ALA A 150 -18.29 -11.33 5.34
C ALA A 150 -17.16 -12.35 5.13
N THR A 151 -17.45 -13.48 4.47
CA THR A 151 -16.45 -14.49 4.10
C THR A 151 -15.33 -13.90 3.26
N LEU A 152 -15.66 -13.07 2.26
CA LEU A 152 -14.66 -12.43 1.39
C LEU A 152 -13.68 -11.58 2.20
N LEU A 153 -14.18 -10.77 3.13
CA LEU A 153 -13.33 -9.94 3.99
C LEU A 153 -12.56 -10.78 5.02
N GLU A 154 -13.23 -11.66 5.76
CA GLU A 154 -12.62 -12.47 6.83
C GLU A 154 -11.55 -13.44 6.32
N ARG A 155 -11.82 -14.10 5.20
CA ARG A 155 -10.94 -15.13 4.66
C ARG A 155 -9.88 -14.55 3.75
N TYR A 156 -10.24 -13.65 2.84
CA TYR A 156 -9.34 -13.17 1.79
C TYR A 156 -8.70 -11.84 2.17
N TYR A 157 -9.48 -10.80 2.50
CA TYR A 157 -8.91 -9.49 2.84
C TYR A 157 -8.00 -9.58 4.09
N ASP A 158 -8.50 -10.17 5.18
CA ASP A 158 -7.75 -10.29 6.43
C ASP A 158 -6.58 -11.28 6.26
N GLY A 159 -6.74 -12.31 5.43
CA GLY A 159 -5.67 -13.24 5.05
C GLY A 159 -4.52 -12.54 4.30
N ILE A 160 -4.86 -11.75 3.27
CA ILE A 160 -3.90 -10.94 2.52
C ILE A 160 -3.21 -9.93 3.45
N SER A 161 -3.94 -9.26 4.33
CA SER A 161 -3.37 -8.30 5.30
C SER A 161 -2.29 -8.96 6.17
N ARG A 162 -2.59 -10.11 6.77
CA ARG A 162 -1.62 -10.85 7.60
C ARG A 162 -0.37 -11.28 6.82
N GLU A 163 -0.54 -11.76 5.59
CA GLU A 163 0.59 -12.17 4.75
C GLU A 163 1.49 -10.97 4.37
N PHE A 164 0.89 -9.82 4.05
CA PHE A 164 1.64 -8.59 3.78
C PHE A 164 2.33 -8.03 5.02
N GLU A 165 1.66 -7.98 6.17
CA GLU A 165 2.27 -7.55 7.43
C GLU A 165 3.51 -8.38 7.77
N ALA A 166 3.44 -9.70 7.62
CA ALA A 166 4.58 -10.59 7.83
C ALA A 166 5.69 -10.35 6.79
N ALA A 167 5.35 -10.15 5.52
CA ALA A 167 6.32 -9.99 4.45
C ALA A 167 7.01 -8.60 4.43
N LEU A 168 6.31 -7.58 4.93
CA LEU A 168 6.80 -6.20 5.02
C LEU A 168 7.48 -5.89 6.36
N ASP A 169 7.48 -6.83 7.31
CA ASP A 169 8.23 -6.69 8.55
C ASP A 169 9.73 -6.49 8.28
N GLY A 170 10.32 -5.49 8.95
CA GLY A 170 11.72 -5.12 8.79
C GLY A 170 12.10 -4.51 7.43
N LYS A 171 11.15 -4.27 6.52
CA LYS A 171 11.42 -3.58 5.26
C LYS A 171 11.56 -2.07 5.50
N LEU A 172 12.49 -1.45 4.78
CA LEU A 172 12.68 0.01 4.78
C LEU A 172 12.07 0.65 3.54
N LEU A 173 11.96 -0.09 2.45
CA LEU A 173 11.40 0.41 1.19
C LEU A 173 10.41 -0.61 0.63
N LYS A 174 9.17 -0.17 0.44
CA LYS A 174 8.12 -0.88 -0.29
C LYS A 174 7.83 -0.09 -1.56
N ILE A 175 7.84 -0.77 -2.70
CA ILE A 175 7.45 -0.22 -4.00
C ILE A 175 6.24 -0.99 -4.54
N ALA A 176 5.10 -0.30 -4.63
CA ALA A 176 3.91 -0.83 -5.27
C ALA A 176 3.98 -0.55 -6.77
N ILE A 177 3.73 -1.56 -7.60
CA ILE A 177 3.65 -1.42 -9.05
C ILE A 177 2.21 -1.55 -9.50
N HIS A 178 1.76 -0.52 -10.20
CA HIS A 178 0.42 -0.37 -10.74
C HIS A 178 0.49 -0.01 -12.22
N THR A 179 -0.65 -0.15 -12.90
CA THR A 179 -0.78 0.34 -14.28
C THR A 179 -2.10 1.05 -14.51
N TYR A 180 -2.12 2.04 -15.38
CA TYR A 180 -3.35 2.72 -15.80
C TYR A 180 -3.48 2.82 -17.32
N ASP A 181 -4.69 3.08 -17.80
CA ASP A 181 -4.95 3.27 -19.23
C ASP A 181 -4.35 4.58 -19.76
N THR A 182 -4.16 4.67 -21.07
CA THR A 182 -3.55 5.84 -21.73
C THR A 182 -4.31 7.13 -21.48
N HIS A 183 -5.62 7.07 -21.37
CA HIS A 183 -6.48 8.23 -21.18
C HIS A 183 -7.27 8.10 -19.87
N ASN A 184 -7.57 9.24 -19.25
CA ASN A 184 -8.55 9.30 -18.16
C ASN A 184 -9.99 9.32 -18.72
N GLN A 185 -10.99 9.38 -17.83
CA GLN A 185 -12.41 9.42 -18.23
C GLN A 185 -12.78 10.65 -19.07
N SER A 186 -12.03 11.76 -18.99
CA SER A 186 -12.23 12.96 -19.81
C SER A 186 -11.49 12.92 -21.15
N GLY A 187 -10.80 11.83 -21.47
CA GLY A 187 -9.99 11.69 -22.69
C GLY A 187 -8.62 12.36 -22.63
N THR A 188 -8.20 12.88 -21.48
CA THR A 188 -6.87 13.47 -21.30
C THR A 188 -5.82 12.37 -21.26
N VAL A 189 -4.75 12.53 -22.04
CA VAL A 189 -3.60 11.62 -22.03
C VAL A 189 -2.93 11.66 -20.66
N ARG A 190 -2.77 10.48 -20.04
CA ARG A 190 -2.04 10.32 -18.79
C ARG A 190 -0.53 10.36 -19.02
N PRO A 191 0.25 10.80 -18.01
CA PRO A 191 1.71 10.71 -18.08
C PRO A 191 2.15 9.25 -18.32
N PRO A 192 3.35 9.03 -18.88
CA PRO A 192 3.92 7.68 -19.02
C PRO A 192 4.11 6.96 -17.68
N VAL A 193 4.60 7.69 -16.68
CA VAL A 193 4.80 7.19 -15.31
C VAL A 193 4.25 8.21 -14.31
N SER A 194 3.58 7.74 -13.27
CA SER A 194 3.22 8.55 -12.11
C SER A 194 3.81 7.99 -10.82
N LEU A 195 4.36 8.87 -9.99
CA LEU A 195 4.87 8.54 -8.66
C LEU A 195 3.87 9.03 -7.62
N LEU A 196 3.27 8.10 -6.88
CA LEU A 196 2.25 8.40 -5.88
C LEU A 196 2.84 8.28 -4.48
N THR A 197 2.73 9.37 -3.72
CA THR A 197 3.28 9.47 -2.36
C THR A 197 2.35 10.19 -1.40
N ARG A 198 1.20 10.71 -1.84
CA ARG A 198 0.31 11.52 -1.01
C ARG A 198 -1.08 10.90 -0.95
N SER A 199 -1.70 10.93 0.22
CA SER A 199 -3.10 10.53 0.35
C SER A 199 -4.05 11.62 -0.15
N VAL A 200 -5.24 11.21 -0.59
CA VAL A 200 -6.29 12.12 -1.07
C VAL A 200 -6.65 13.14 0.01
N GLY A 201 -6.95 12.68 1.23
CA GLY A 201 -7.39 13.53 2.34
C GLY A 201 -6.39 14.61 2.72
N ILE A 202 -5.09 14.28 2.75
CA ILE A 202 -4.04 15.27 3.01
C ILE A 202 -4.00 16.32 1.90
N GLU A 203 -4.16 15.91 0.64
CA GLU A 203 -4.13 16.85 -0.48
C GLU A 203 -5.37 17.76 -0.51
N THR A 204 -6.54 17.23 -0.17
CA THR A 204 -7.80 17.98 -0.24
C THR A 204 -8.09 18.80 1.03
N HIS A 205 -7.66 18.34 2.20
CA HIS A 205 -8.01 18.92 3.50
C HIS A 205 -6.82 19.42 4.31
N GLY A 206 -5.59 19.03 3.95
CA GLY A 206 -4.37 19.41 4.68
C GLY A 206 -4.11 18.59 5.95
N GLU A 207 -4.96 17.63 6.26
CA GLU A 207 -4.89 16.73 7.43
C GLU A 207 -5.36 15.32 7.06
N MET A 208 -4.98 14.32 7.86
CA MET A 208 -5.53 12.96 7.71
C MET A 208 -7.02 12.97 8.06
N PRO A 209 -7.89 12.29 7.30
CA PRO A 209 -9.32 12.33 7.59
C PRO A 209 -9.65 11.77 8.97
N GLN A 210 -10.47 12.50 9.71
CA GLN A 210 -10.91 12.11 11.05
C GLN A 210 -11.64 10.76 11.03
N GLY A 211 -11.34 9.92 12.02
CA GLY A 211 -12.01 8.63 12.22
C GLY A 211 -11.47 7.47 11.38
N LEU A 212 -10.49 7.69 10.48
CA LEU A 212 -9.85 6.59 9.73
C LEU A 212 -8.64 6.00 10.45
N PHE A 213 -7.81 6.84 11.06
CA PHE A 213 -6.69 6.42 11.88
C PHE A 213 -6.77 7.08 13.26
N ASP A 214 -6.07 6.50 14.24
CA ASP A 214 -6.06 7.04 15.59
C ASP A 214 -5.38 8.43 15.62
N PRO A 215 -5.92 9.41 16.37
CA PRO A 215 -5.35 10.76 16.46
C PRO A 215 -3.90 10.83 16.97
N LEU A 216 -3.38 9.76 17.59
CA LEU A 216 -1.95 9.67 17.94
C LEU A 216 -1.03 9.56 16.72
N TYR A 217 -1.56 9.24 15.52
CA TYR A 217 -0.78 9.28 14.29
C TYR A 217 -0.66 10.73 13.80
N PRO A 218 0.54 11.33 13.78
CA PRO A 218 0.70 12.74 13.41
C PRO A 218 0.52 12.99 11.92
N ASP A 219 -0.25 14.03 11.54
CA ASP A 219 -0.49 14.42 10.14
C ASP A 219 0.81 14.66 9.34
N ILE A 220 1.84 15.19 10.00
CA ILE A 220 3.14 15.44 9.38
C ILE A 220 3.83 14.17 8.86
N LEU A 221 3.49 13.01 9.42
CA LEU A 221 3.95 11.71 8.93
C LEU A 221 3.06 11.19 7.79
N GLY A 222 1.80 11.61 7.74
CA GLY A 222 0.84 11.32 6.66
C GLY A 222 1.06 12.16 5.40
N GLU A 223 1.82 13.26 5.47
CA GLU A 223 2.06 14.16 4.32
C GLU A 223 2.65 13.43 3.11
N PHE A 224 3.57 12.48 3.37
CA PHE A 224 4.19 11.65 2.35
C PHE A 224 4.37 10.21 2.85
N THR A 225 3.98 9.23 2.04
CA THR A 225 4.18 7.81 2.33
C THR A 225 5.58 7.31 2.01
N ALA A 226 6.36 8.09 1.25
CA ALA A 226 7.75 7.79 0.92
C ALA A 226 8.64 9.01 1.17
N ASP A 227 9.95 8.76 1.34
CA ASP A 227 10.94 9.82 1.32
C ASP A 227 10.85 10.64 0.03
N ARG A 228 10.82 11.97 0.18
CA ARG A 228 10.76 12.90 -0.95
C ARG A 228 12.00 12.83 -1.82
N VAL A 229 13.17 12.58 -1.22
CA VAL A 229 14.42 12.42 -1.96
C VAL A 229 14.35 11.23 -2.89
N LEU A 230 13.73 10.12 -2.47
CA LEU A 230 13.47 8.96 -3.33
C LEU A 230 12.60 9.35 -4.53
N ARG A 231 11.44 10.00 -4.28
CA ARG A 231 10.54 10.42 -5.35
C ARG A 231 11.23 11.33 -6.36
N ASP A 232 11.96 12.32 -5.87
CA ASP A 232 12.64 13.31 -6.72
C ASP A 232 13.80 12.66 -7.51
N ARG A 233 14.57 11.75 -6.88
CA ARG A 233 15.60 10.95 -7.55
C ARG A 233 15.02 10.09 -8.67
N MET A 234 13.90 9.40 -8.41
CA MET A 234 13.17 8.62 -9.40
C MET A 234 12.74 9.48 -10.58
N SER A 235 12.13 10.64 -10.31
CA SER A 235 11.69 11.58 -11.34
C SER A 235 12.84 12.02 -12.24
N LEU A 236 13.94 12.52 -11.65
CA LEU A 236 15.07 13.07 -12.38
C LEU A 236 15.74 12.04 -13.29
N LEU A 237 15.91 10.81 -12.81
CA LEU A 237 16.61 9.77 -13.57
C LEU A 237 15.74 9.11 -14.65
N LEU A 238 14.43 8.98 -14.41
CA LEU A 238 13.48 8.59 -15.44
C LEU A 238 13.40 9.65 -16.55
N GLU A 239 13.28 10.93 -16.19
CA GLU A 239 13.23 12.03 -17.18
C GLU A 239 14.54 12.17 -17.96
N LYS A 240 15.70 12.00 -17.30
CA LYS A 240 17.01 11.93 -17.98
C LYS A 240 17.06 10.79 -19.01
N SER A 241 16.32 9.71 -18.77
CA SER A 241 16.19 8.57 -19.68
C SER A 241 15.09 8.77 -20.74
N GLY A 242 14.51 9.98 -20.83
CA GLY A 242 13.47 10.32 -21.80
C GLY A 242 12.08 9.80 -21.42
N ILE A 243 11.84 9.47 -20.15
CA ILE A 243 10.56 8.96 -19.65
C ILE A 243 9.90 10.05 -18.80
N PRO A 244 8.90 10.77 -19.33
CA PRO A 244 8.18 11.79 -18.57
C PRO A 244 7.50 11.21 -17.32
N VAL A 245 7.62 11.93 -16.20
CA VAL A 245 7.06 11.54 -14.91
C VAL A 245 6.12 12.63 -14.42
N ALA A 246 5.00 12.22 -13.82
CA ALA A 246 4.19 13.10 -12.98
C ALA A 246 4.23 12.63 -11.52
N HIS A 247 3.91 13.52 -10.59
CA HIS A 247 3.75 13.17 -9.18
C HIS A 247 2.29 13.31 -8.80
N ASN A 248 1.71 12.28 -8.19
CA ASN A 248 0.35 12.33 -7.66
C ASN A 248 -0.70 12.77 -8.73
N TYR A 249 -0.49 12.34 -9.97
CA TYR A 249 -1.39 12.64 -11.08
C TYR A 249 -1.48 11.46 -12.07
N PRO A 250 -2.68 11.04 -12.48
CA PRO A 250 -3.98 11.65 -12.19
C PRO A 250 -4.58 11.22 -10.85
N TYR A 251 -3.87 10.40 -10.08
CA TYR A 251 -4.35 9.83 -8.84
C TYR A 251 -3.54 10.28 -7.63
N ASN A 252 -4.21 10.27 -6.49
CA ASN A 252 -3.61 10.25 -5.17
C ASN A 252 -3.83 8.88 -4.54
N LEU A 253 -3.05 8.59 -3.50
CA LEU A 253 -3.21 7.37 -2.73
C LEU A 253 -4.55 7.40 -1.98
N PRO A 254 -5.37 6.35 -2.08
CA PRO A 254 -6.48 6.15 -1.17
C PRO A 254 -6.01 6.08 0.28
N GLU A 255 -6.81 6.52 1.24
CA GLU A 255 -6.48 6.40 2.67
C GLU A 255 -6.34 4.94 3.09
N GLY A 256 -7.17 4.05 2.52
CA GLY A 256 -7.12 2.61 2.74
C GLY A 256 -6.03 1.88 1.96
N SER A 257 -5.22 2.60 1.18
CA SER A 257 -4.14 2.01 0.40
C SER A 257 -3.10 1.35 1.32
N LEU A 258 -2.45 0.31 0.81
CA LEU A 258 -1.40 -0.37 1.57
C LEU A 258 -0.25 0.60 1.87
N GLU A 259 0.00 1.58 0.99
CA GLU A 259 1.05 2.58 1.15
C GLU A 259 0.83 3.43 2.41
N VAL A 260 -0.39 3.92 2.60
CA VAL A 260 -0.78 4.73 3.75
C VAL A 260 -0.86 3.87 5.01
N ARG A 261 -1.56 2.73 4.95
CA ARG A 261 -1.69 1.81 6.11
C ARG A 261 -0.33 1.35 6.64
N TYR A 262 0.62 1.08 5.75
CA TYR A 262 1.98 0.67 6.12
C TYR A 262 2.75 1.74 6.88
N GLN A 263 2.53 3.04 6.60
CA GLN A 263 3.14 4.13 7.36
C GLN A 263 2.61 4.20 8.78
N VAL A 264 1.29 4.12 8.94
CA VAL A 264 0.62 4.13 10.26
C VAL A 264 1.08 2.94 11.11
N TRP A 265 1.09 1.76 10.51
CA TRP A 265 1.55 0.53 11.16
C TRP A 265 3.02 0.62 11.59
N SER A 266 3.91 1.07 10.70
CA SER A 266 5.34 1.20 10.98
C SER A 266 5.61 2.22 12.10
N PHE A 267 4.86 3.31 12.13
CA PHE A 267 4.95 4.32 13.19
C PHE A 267 4.56 3.75 14.55
N PHE A 268 3.39 3.10 14.68
CA PHE A 268 2.97 2.58 15.97
C PHE A 268 3.84 1.43 16.47
N ARG A 269 4.44 0.65 15.57
CA ARG A 269 5.48 -0.31 15.96
C ARG A 269 6.74 0.36 16.51
N TYR A 270 7.18 1.46 15.88
CA TYR A 270 8.28 2.27 16.39
C TYR A 270 7.97 2.85 17.78
N VAL A 271 6.79 3.47 17.93
CA VAL A 271 6.34 4.05 19.19
C VAL A 271 6.26 2.99 20.28
N ARG A 272 5.66 1.83 19.99
CA ARG A 272 5.57 0.72 20.93
C ARG A 272 6.95 0.31 21.46
N ARG A 273 7.92 0.10 20.56
CA ARG A 273 9.28 -0.28 20.96
C ARG A 273 9.91 0.78 21.88
N ARG A 274 9.83 2.06 21.50
CA ARG A 274 10.38 3.17 22.30
C ARG A 274 9.67 3.31 23.66
N PHE A 275 8.36 3.11 23.68
CA PHE A 275 7.56 3.15 24.89
C PHE A 275 7.92 1.99 25.83
N GLU A 276 7.98 0.75 25.34
CA GLU A 276 8.34 -0.44 26.13
C GLU A 276 9.79 -0.36 26.65
N GLU A 277 10.72 0.26 25.90
CA GLU A 277 12.09 0.56 26.37
C GLU A 277 12.09 1.54 27.56
N ALA A 278 11.25 2.58 27.51
CA ALA A 278 11.14 3.59 28.58
C ALA A 278 10.26 3.13 29.76
N HIS A 279 9.37 2.17 29.52
CA HIS A 279 8.37 1.67 30.45
C HIS A 279 8.31 0.14 30.44
N PRO A 280 9.32 -0.56 30.98
CA PRO A 280 9.35 -2.03 31.00
C PRO A 280 8.17 -2.65 31.74
N ASP A 281 7.53 -1.92 32.66
CA ASP A 281 6.33 -2.34 33.39
C ASP A 281 5.10 -2.55 32.48
N ALA A 282 5.08 -1.91 31.31
CA ALA A 282 4.01 -2.08 30.33
C ALA A 282 4.13 -3.38 29.51
N ILE A 283 5.31 -4.04 29.54
CA ILE A 283 5.54 -5.26 28.76
C ILE A 283 4.71 -6.40 29.35
N GLY A 284 3.78 -6.92 28.54
CA GLY A 284 2.90 -8.03 28.93
C GLY A 284 1.63 -7.60 29.68
N ASP A 285 1.45 -6.31 29.95
CA ASP A 285 0.21 -5.78 30.52
C ASP A 285 -0.93 -5.91 29.48
N PRO A 286 -2.05 -6.59 29.83
CA PRO A 286 -3.20 -6.76 28.94
C PRO A 286 -3.78 -5.43 28.41
N ALA A 287 -3.79 -4.36 29.21
CA ALA A 287 -4.35 -3.08 28.83
C ALA A 287 -3.51 -2.40 27.73
N PHE A 288 -2.18 -2.42 27.87
CA PHE A 288 -1.29 -1.93 26.82
C PHE A 288 -1.36 -2.79 25.56
N ARG A 289 -1.50 -4.12 25.70
CA ARG A 289 -1.70 -4.99 24.54
C ARG A 289 -2.95 -4.59 23.74
N MET A 290 -4.09 -4.36 24.40
CA MET A 290 -5.31 -3.90 23.72
C MET A 290 -5.12 -2.57 22.99
N VAL A 291 -4.41 -1.62 23.61
CA VAL A 291 -4.09 -0.33 22.99
C VAL A 291 -3.21 -0.53 21.76
N TRP A 292 -2.15 -1.33 21.85
CA TRP A 292 -1.26 -1.59 20.70
C TRP A 292 -1.96 -2.35 19.57
N GLU A 293 -2.84 -3.29 19.89
CA GLU A 293 -3.70 -3.97 18.91
C GLU A 293 -4.66 -2.99 18.24
N MET A 294 -5.26 -2.05 18.98
CA MET A 294 -6.11 -0.99 18.41
C MET A 294 -5.33 -0.04 17.51
N LEU A 295 -4.15 0.41 17.93
CA LEU A 295 -3.31 1.33 17.14
C LEU A 295 -2.72 0.65 15.88
N SER A 296 -2.51 -0.67 15.93
CA SER A 296 -1.99 -1.45 14.80
C SER A 296 -3.08 -1.95 13.84
N ASP A 297 -4.36 -1.84 14.21
CA ASP A 297 -5.55 -2.18 13.39
C ASP A 297 -5.76 -1.16 12.26
N THR A 298 -4.80 -1.08 11.35
CA THR A 298 -4.78 -0.10 10.24
C THR A 298 -5.75 -0.44 9.12
N ASN A 299 -6.39 -1.62 9.16
CA ASN A 299 -7.41 -2.02 8.20
C ASN A 299 -8.84 -1.90 8.76
N LEU A 300 -9.00 -1.54 10.04
CA LEU A 300 -10.29 -1.33 10.71
C LEU A 300 -11.19 -2.59 10.70
N ARG A 301 -10.58 -3.77 10.86
CA ARG A 301 -11.30 -5.06 10.80
C ARG A 301 -11.54 -5.68 12.17
N SER A 302 -10.86 -5.20 13.21
CA SER A 302 -11.01 -5.73 14.57
C SER A 302 -12.19 -5.08 15.30
N SER A 303 -13.20 -5.88 15.64
CA SER A 303 -14.34 -5.41 16.44
C SER A 303 -13.93 -4.96 17.85
N GLU A 304 -12.92 -5.60 18.42
CA GLU A 304 -12.36 -5.25 19.73
C GLU A 304 -11.67 -3.89 19.68
N SER A 305 -10.85 -3.68 18.64
CA SER A 305 -10.17 -2.41 18.40
C SER A 305 -11.17 -1.28 18.16
N GLU A 306 -12.22 -1.54 17.37
CA GLU A 306 -13.29 -0.56 17.14
C GLU A 306 -14.10 -0.25 18.40
N ALA A 307 -14.40 -1.26 19.22
CA ALA A 307 -15.07 -1.05 20.50
C ALA A 307 -14.22 -0.16 21.43
N LEU A 308 -12.91 -0.42 21.53
CA LEU A 308 -12.00 0.40 22.34
C LEU A 308 -11.89 1.83 21.78
N ARG A 309 -11.75 1.98 20.46
CA ARG A 309 -11.72 3.28 19.78
C ARG A 309 -13.00 4.09 20.04
N SER A 310 -14.15 3.44 19.92
CA SER A 310 -15.46 4.00 20.23
C SER A 310 -15.59 4.42 21.70
N HIS A 311 -15.00 3.67 22.63
CA HIS A 311 -14.98 4.04 24.04
C HIS A 311 -14.13 5.29 24.30
N ILE A 312 -12.89 5.29 23.81
CA ILE A 312 -11.91 6.36 24.05
C ILE A 312 -12.30 7.66 23.34
N HIS A 313 -12.67 7.58 22.06
CA HIS A 313 -12.82 8.78 21.22
C HIS A 313 -14.25 9.23 21.03
N MET A 314 -15.21 8.31 21.15
CA MET A 314 -16.64 8.58 20.96
C MET A 314 -17.42 8.47 22.27
N PHE A 315 -16.74 8.28 23.40
CA PHE A 315 -17.30 8.19 24.75
C PHE A 315 -18.44 7.16 24.87
N ARG A 316 -18.39 6.09 24.05
CA ARG A 316 -19.40 5.03 24.10
C ARG A 316 -19.19 4.17 25.35
N ARG A 317 -20.29 3.68 25.91
CA ARG A 317 -20.27 2.80 27.08
C ARG A 317 -19.80 1.39 26.66
N PRO A 318 -18.78 0.81 27.31
CA PRO A 318 -18.39 -0.58 27.07
C PRO A 318 -19.42 -1.56 27.66
N PRO A 319 -19.37 -2.85 27.26
CA PRO A 319 -20.13 -3.91 27.93
C PRO A 319 -19.92 -3.90 29.45
N GLU A 320 -20.97 -4.12 30.24
CA GLU A 320 -20.91 -3.96 31.70
C GLU A 320 -19.90 -4.92 32.36
N ASP A 321 -19.79 -6.14 31.83
CA ASP A 321 -18.87 -7.19 32.25
C ASP A 321 -17.40 -6.90 31.91
N ARG A 322 -17.14 -5.96 30.98
CA ARG A 322 -15.79 -5.56 30.54
C ARG A 322 -15.44 -4.12 30.88
N ARG A 323 -16.27 -3.42 31.66
CA ARG A 323 -16.06 -2.00 31.97
C ARG A 323 -14.67 -1.72 32.56
N ALA A 324 -14.26 -2.49 33.58
CA ALA A 324 -12.98 -2.30 34.24
C ALA A 324 -11.77 -2.51 33.30
N GLU A 325 -11.89 -3.44 32.36
CA GLU A 325 -10.87 -3.69 31.32
C GLU A 325 -10.72 -2.46 30.41
N PHE A 326 -11.83 -1.89 29.94
CA PHE A 326 -11.84 -0.69 29.10
C PHE A 326 -11.33 0.55 29.83
N GLU A 327 -11.72 0.76 31.09
CA GLU A 327 -11.21 1.86 31.93
C GLU A 327 -9.69 1.73 32.14
N THR A 328 -9.18 0.51 32.31
CA THR A 328 -7.73 0.26 32.41
C THR A 328 -7.02 0.53 31.07
N ALA A 329 -7.62 0.12 29.95
CA ALA A 329 -7.10 0.39 28.61
C ALA A 329 -7.13 1.88 28.25
N GLU A 330 -8.15 2.64 28.67
CA GLU A 330 -8.21 4.10 28.54
C GLU A 330 -7.06 4.78 29.31
N ALA A 331 -6.78 4.33 30.54
CA ALA A 331 -5.65 4.83 31.32
C ALA A 331 -4.30 4.50 30.65
N ALA A 332 -4.16 3.29 30.08
CA ALA A 332 -2.99 2.89 29.31
C ALA A 332 -2.82 3.75 28.04
N TYR A 333 -3.89 3.98 27.28
CA TYR A 333 -3.91 4.86 26.11
C TYR A 333 -3.48 6.28 26.48
N THR A 334 -4.01 6.83 27.56
CA THR A 334 -3.63 8.15 28.07
C THR A 334 -2.14 8.21 28.42
N ARG A 335 -1.56 7.12 28.93
CA ARG A 335 -0.12 7.04 29.22
C ARG A 335 0.71 7.01 27.93
N VAL A 336 0.27 6.29 26.89
CA VAL A 336 0.91 6.32 25.55
C VAL A 336 0.82 7.71 24.94
N GLN A 337 -0.35 8.34 25.00
CA GLN A 337 -0.55 9.72 24.54
C GLN A 337 0.40 10.68 25.26
N ARG A 338 0.47 10.60 26.60
CA ARG A 338 1.40 11.43 27.39
C ARG A 338 2.85 11.16 27.04
N PHE A 339 3.25 9.94 26.69
CA PHE A 339 4.61 9.67 26.24
C PHE A 339 4.93 10.43 24.93
N LEU A 340 3.99 10.44 23.98
CA LEU A 340 4.12 11.22 22.74
C LEU A 340 4.07 12.73 22.98
N ASP A 341 3.23 13.18 23.91
CA ASP A 341 3.04 14.61 24.27
C ASP A 341 4.12 15.16 25.20
N ALA A 342 4.73 14.35 26.07
CA ALA A 342 5.76 14.76 27.03
C ALA A 342 7.13 14.86 26.36
N ASP A 343 7.43 13.92 25.46
CA ASP A 343 8.57 14.03 24.55
C ASP A 343 8.25 14.94 23.34
N ASN A 344 7.10 15.64 23.39
CA ASN A 344 6.47 16.51 22.39
C ASN A 344 7.32 16.87 21.17
N ARG A 345 7.21 16.05 20.13
CA ARG A 345 7.94 16.11 18.85
C ARG A 345 9.26 15.37 18.81
N GLN A 346 9.99 15.11 19.89
CA GLN A 346 11.26 14.39 19.79
C GLN A 346 11.05 12.97 19.27
N VAL A 347 10.11 12.19 19.82
CA VAL A 347 9.81 10.83 19.31
C VAL A 347 9.33 10.86 17.85
N ILE A 348 8.50 11.85 17.51
CA ILE A 348 7.94 12.03 16.16
C ILE A 348 9.03 12.47 15.17
N ASP A 349 9.87 13.43 15.54
CA ASP A 349 11.00 13.94 14.77
C ASP A 349 12.04 12.83 14.60
N ASP A 350 12.39 12.11 15.67
CA ASP A 350 13.29 10.96 15.65
C ASP A 350 12.80 9.93 14.63
N TYR A 351 11.50 9.60 14.63
CA TYR A 351 10.93 8.72 13.63
C TYR A 351 10.95 9.33 12.23
N ARG A 352 10.51 10.60 12.10
CA ARG A 352 10.38 11.31 10.81
C ARG A 352 11.70 11.35 10.05
N PHE A 353 12.79 11.59 10.77
CA PHE A 353 14.14 11.71 10.25
C PHE A 353 14.97 10.44 10.46
N SER A 354 14.37 9.36 10.98
CA SER A 354 15.08 8.11 11.19
C SER A 354 15.54 7.51 9.85
N PRO A 355 16.81 7.07 9.74
CA PRO A 355 17.25 6.28 8.59
C PRO A 355 16.50 4.95 8.49
N SER A 356 15.85 4.49 9.57
CA SER A 356 15.01 3.30 9.62
C SER A 356 13.52 3.56 9.34
N ARG A 357 13.11 4.80 8.99
CA ARG A 357 11.71 5.09 8.65
C ARG A 357 11.33 4.40 7.36
N ALA A 358 10.28 3.59 7.40
CA ALA A 358 9.83 2.91 6.20
C ALA A 358 9.33 3.91 5.14
N SER A 359 9.67 3.68 3.88
CA SER A 359 9.19 4.42 2.71
C SER A 359 8.32 3.50 1.86
N SER A 360 7.21 4.05 1.37
CA SER A 360 6.17 3.32 0.65
C SER A 360 5.75 4.14 -0.57
N LEU A 361 6.33 3.78 -1.72
CA LEU A 361 6.12 4.48 -2.99
C LEU A 361 5.23 3.62 -3.89
N ALA A 362 4.17 4.18 -4.45
CA ALA A 362 3.46 3.54 -5.55
C ALA A 362 3.89 4.16 -6.88
N ILE A 363 4.09 3.31 -7.88
CA ILE A 363 4.48 3.69 -9.24
C ILE A 363 3.40 3.18 -10.17
N GLU A 364 2.77 4.09 -10.90
CA GLU A 364 1.81 3.75 -11.94
C GLU A 364 2.45 3.90 -13.32
N VAL A 365 2.37 2.85 -14.13
CA VAL A 365 2.89 2.81 -15.50
C VAL A 365 1.74 2.77 -16.50
N ARG A 366 1.80 3.59 -17.53
CA ARG A 366 0.80 3.56 -18.60
C ARG A 366 0.83 2.22 -19.35
N LYS A 367 -0.32 1.56 -19.49
CA LYS A 367 -0.45 0.21 -20.07
C LYS A 367 0.08 0.12 -21.51
N ASP A 368 -0.04 1.19 -22.30
CA ASP A 368 0.45 1.26 -23.69
C ASP A 368 1.99 1.25 -23.83
N LEU A 369 2.72 1.44 -22.73
CA LEU A 369 4.16 1.27 -22.67
C LEU A 369 4.55 -0.21 -22.54
N ILE A 370 3.63 -1.04 -22.07
CA ILE A 370 3.84 -2.46 -21.81
C ILE A 370 3.25 -3.29 -22.96
N PHE A 371 2.09 -2.89 -23.46
CA PHE A 371 1.34 -3.60 -24.50
C PHE A 371 0.80 -2.66 -25.58
N ASP A 372 0.60 -3.17 -26.78
CA ASP A 372 -0.41 -2.62 -27.70
C ASP A 372 -1.78 -3.10 -27.22
N LEU A 373 -2.75 -2.18 -27.12
CA LEU A 373 -4.10 -2.45 -26.63
C LEU A 373 -5.14 -2.35 -27.76
N ASP A 374 -6.22 -3.10 -27.70
CA ASP A 374 -7.40 -2.86 -28.56
C ASP A 374 -8.30 -1.75 -28.00
N ASP A 375 -9.39 -1.43 -28.72
CA ASP A 375 -10.35 -0.39 -28.34
C ASP A 375 -11.03 -0.67 -26.99
N ALA A 376 -11.06 -1.93 -26.54
CA ALA A 376 -11.61 -2.33 -25.23
C ALA A 376 -10.55 -2.29 -24.11
N GLY A 377 -9.30 -1.92 -24.43
CA GLY A 377 -8.18 -1.90 -23.49
C GLY A 377 -7.54 -3.27 -23.26
N TRP A 378 -7.82 -4.27 -24.10
CA TRP A 378 -7.25 -5.61 -23.98
C TRP A 378 -5.84 -5.68 -24.58
N PRO A 379 -4.85 -6.31 -23.92
CA PRO A 379 -3.52 -6.53 -24.47
C PRO A 379 -3.49 -7.40 -25.75
N ILE A 380 -3.00 -6.85 -26.86
CA ILE A 380 -2.85 -7.58 -28.14
C ILE A 380 -1.40 -7.98 -28.41
N ARG A 381 -0.44 -7.14 -28.02
CA ARG A 381 0.98 -7.39 -28.28
C ARG A 381 1.85 -6.84 -27.17
N TYR A 382 2.82 -7.63 -26.72
CA TYR A 382 3.79 -7.22 -25.71
C TYR A 382 4.93 -6.39 -26.30
N ARG A 383 5.40 -5.37 -25.56
CA ARG A 383 6.47 -4.43 -25.92
C ARG A 383 7.69 -4.59 -24.97
N PRO A 384 8.47 -5.67 -25.12
CA PRO A 384 9.57 -5.97 -24.19
C PRO A 384 10.65 -4.89 -24.13
N GLU A 385 10.98 -4.27 -25.26
CA GLU A 385 12.06 -3.28 -25.33
C GLU A 385 11.75 -2.04 -24.48
N THR A 386 10.50 -1.55 -24.52
CA THR A 386 10.04 -0.42 -23.71
C THR A 386 10.06 -0.77 -22.22
N VAL A 387 9.60 -1.98 -21.87
CA VAL A 387 9.62 -2.47 -20.48
C VAL A 387 11.04 -2.52 -19.93
N ASP A 388 11.99 -2.99 -20.74
CA ASP A 388 13.39 -3.13 -20.33
C ASP A 388 14.03 -1.76 -20.07
N VAL A 389 13.84 -0.80 -20.99
CA VAL A 389 14.34 0.58 -20.80
C VAL A 389 13.74 1.22 -19.55
N LEU A 390 12.42 1.09 -19.37
CA LEU A 390 11.70 1.68 -18.25
C LEU A 390 12.17 1.11 -16.90
N THR A 391 12.21 -0.21 -16.79
CA THR A 391 12.54 -0.88 -15.53
C THR A 391 14.04 -0.80 -15.19
N HIS A 392 14.91 -0.73 -16.19
CA HIS A 392 16.32 -0.42 -15.98
C HIS A 392 16.49 0.99 -15.40
N ALA A 393 15.84 2.01 -15.97
CA ALA A 393 15.89 3.37 -15.45
C ALA A 393 15.30 3.48 -14.03
N MET A 394 14.20 2.77 -13.72
CA MET A 394 13.67 2.67 -12.36
C MET A 394 14.67 2.02 -11.39
N ALA A 395 15.32 0.93 -11.80
CA ALA A 395 16.28 0.22 -10.96
C ALA A 395 17.52 1.07 -10.68
N ASP A 396 18.05 1.76 -11.69
CA ASP A 396 19.20 2.66 -11.54
C ASP A 396 18.87 3.84 -10.62
N ALA A 397 17.64 4.34 -10.68
CA ALA A 397 17.20 5.39 -9.79
C ALA A 397 17.07 4.94 -8.33
N LEU A 398 16.51 3.75 -8.09
CA LEU A 398 16.45 3.15 -6.77
C LEU A 398 17.85 2.85 -6.22
N ALA A 399 18.74 2.30 -7.05
CA ALA A 399 20.12 2.02 -6.68
C ALA A 399 20.88 3.30 -6.33
N THR A 400 20.69 4.36 -7.12
CA THR A 400 21.30 5.68 -6.86
C THR A 400 20.79 6.29 -5.56
N TYR A 401 19.47 6.28 -5.33
CA TYR A 401 18.89 6.75 -4.06
C TYR A 401 19.49 6.02 -2.86
N LEU A 402 19.51 4.69 -2.88
CA LEU A 402 19.98 3.92 -1.74
C LEU A 402 21.49 4.06 -1.50
N ARG A 403 22.29 4.17 -2.56
CA ARG A 403 23.74 4.33 -2.46
C ARG A 403 24.13 5.74 -2.02
N ASP A 404 23.56 6.75 -2.66
CA ASP A 404 24.07 8.13 -2.59
C ASP A 404 23.25 8.99 -1.62
N ASP A 405 21.94 8.76 -1.52
CA ASP A 405 21.03 9.57 -0.70
C ASP A 405 20.67 8.89 0.64
N ARG A 406 20.73 7.55 0.71
CA ARG A 406 20.38 6.76 1.91
C ARG A 406 21.36 5.63 2.22
N PRO A 407 22.67 5.92 2.41
CA PRO A 407 23.67 4.90 2.71
C PRO A 407 23.36 4.16 4.03
N LEU A 408 23.50 2.83 4.04
CA LEU A 408 23.40 2.04 5.27
C LEU A 408 24.52 2.39 6.25
N GLY A 409 24.23 2.36 7.55
CA GLY A 409 25.24 2.46 8.60
C GLY A 409 25.85 3.84 8.84
N THR A 410 25.48 4.86 8.06
CA THR A 410 25.86 6.24 8.35
C THR A 410 24.66 6.93 8.97
N PRO A 411 24.68 7.30 10.26
CA PRO A 411 23.77 8.32 10.75
C PRO A 411 24.08 9.56 9.92
N GLN A 412 23.25 9.87 8.93
CA GLN A 412 23.30 11.17 8.29
C GLN A 412 23.07 12.16 9.44
N PRO A 413 24.04 13.02 9.81
CA PRO A 413 23.73 14.11 10.70
C PRO A 413 22.71 14.94 9.94
N PHE A 414 21.43 14.79 10.31
CA PHE A 414 20.40 15.73 9.92
C PHE A 414 20.78 17.03 10.63
N GLU A 415 21.69 17.80 10.04
CA GLU A 415 21.72 19.23 10.32
C GLU A 415 20.29 19.69 10.07
N ARG A 416 19.59 20.18 11.10
CA ARG A 416 18.27 20.83 11.03
C ARG A 416 18.36 22.08 10.15
N ARG A 417 18.65 21.88 8.87
CA ARG A 417 18.81 22.86 7.81
C ARG A 417 18.02 22.35 6.63
N ASP A 418 16.77 22.01 6.87
CA ASP A 418 15.82 21.96 5.78
C ASP A 418 15.26 23.39 5.64
N PRO A 419 15.74 24.21 4.70
CA PRO A 419 15.25 25.58 4.52
C PRO A 419 13.75 25.63 4.16
N TRP A 420 13.16 24.48 3.79
CA TRP A 420 11.75 24.34 3.47
C TRP A 420 10.85 24.18 4.69
N TYR A 421 11.38 23.71 5.82
CA TYR A 421 10.68 23.66 7.09
C TYR A 421 11.26 24.76 7.97
N GLY A 422 10.68 25.97 7.86
CA GLY A 422 11.11 27.13 8.62
C GLY A 422 11.43 26.75 10.07
N THR A 423 12.57 27.22 10.58
CA THR A 423 12.97 27.04 11.97
C THR A 423 11.78 27.40 12.84
N HIS A 424 11.14 26.43 13.48
CA HIS A 424 10.18 26.75 14.54
C HIS A 424 10.96 27.56 15.56
N PRO A 425 10.63 28.85 15.79
CA PRO A 425 11.28 29.58 16.86
C PRO A 425 11.03 28.79 18.13
N ALA A 426 12.12 28.40 18.79
CA ALA A 426 12.06 27.79 20.10
C ALA A 426 11.14 28.68 20.95
N LYS A 427 9.97 28.17 21.34
CA LYS A 427 9.12 28.87 22.28
C LYS A 427 9.94 28.98 23.56
N THR A 428 10.48 30.16 23.83
CA THR A 428 11.03 30.50 25.14
C THR A 428 9.95 30.19 26.18
N PRO A 429 10.25 29.39 27.21
CA PRO A 429 9.31 29.18 28.30
C PRO A 429 9.05 30.54 28.97
N ARG A 430 7.77 30.87 29.13
CA ARG A 430 7.32 31.95 30.01
C ARG A 430 6.85 31.36 31.31
#